data_AF-A0A956D1L2-F1
#
_entry.id   AF-A0A956D1L2-F1
#
_cell.length_a   1.000
_cell.length_b   1.000
_cell.length_c   1.000
_cell.angle_alpha   90.00
_cell.angle_beta   90.00
_cell.angle_gamma   90.00
#
_symmetry.space_group_name_H-M   'P 1'
#
loop_
_entity.id
_entity.type
_entity.pdbx_description
1 polymer ?
#
loop_
_entity_poly.entity_id
_entity_poly.type
_entity_poly.pdbx_seq_one_letter_code
_entity_poly.pdbx_strand_id
1 'polypeptide(L)'
;MNRIGWALGVAAVALYAPAASADTFTVNDAADLPLHSSADECECRVDSRGYRCTLRAAIQAANACPGHDVVEVSPIGTFYLTLAGAGEDDGAAGDLDIRESVTIHGNGQWVRAAQTDRVLDIQVAAGEDVNISALACRWAMRRTTTVGGSGRGVRC
;
A
#
# COMPACT_ATOMS: atom_id res chain seq x y z
N MET A 1 49.15 15.39 46.44
CA MET A 1 47.99 14.49 46.32
C MET A 1 47.03 15.01 45.25
N ASN A 2 46.54 14.11 44.41
CA ASN A 2 45.32 14.13 43.58
C ASN A 2 45.26 15.01 42.31
N ARG A 3 45.43 14.34 41.16
CA ARG A 3 44.92 14.78 39.84
C ARG A 3 43.53 14.15 39.65
N ILE A 4 42.49 14.97 39.47
CA ILE A 4 41.13 14.51 39.18
C ILE A 4 40.92 14.68 37.68
N GLY A 5 41.08 13.59 36.93
CA GLY A 5 40.76 13.54 35.50
C GLY A 5 39.27 13.29 35.30
N TRP A 6 38.57 14.21 34.64
CA TRP A 6 37.17 14.04 34.26
C TRP A 6 37.14 13.36 32.89
N ALA A 7 36.75 12.08 32.85
CA ALA A 7 36.46 11.39 31.61
C ALA A 7 35.07 11.84 31.12
N LEU A 8 35.03 12.57 30.01
CA LEU A 8 33.83 12.81 29.22
C LEU A 8 33.39 11.47 28.61
N GLY A 9 32.39 10.83 29.21
CA GLY A 9 31.72 9.68 28.62
C GLY A 9 30.82 10.15 27.47
N VAL A 10 31.15 9.76 26.24
CA VAL A 10 30.22 9.90 25.11
C VAL A 10 29.12 8.85 25.29
N ALA A 11 27.92 9.28 25.66
CA ALA A 11 26.74 8.43 25.64
C ALA A 11 26.36 8.18 24.17
N ALA A 12 26.66 6.98 23.67
CA ALA A 12 26.15 6.53 22.38
C ALA A 12 24.63 6.33 22.49
N VAL A 13 23.86 7.27 21.97
CA VAL A 13 22.42 7.09 21.75
C VAL A 13 22.29 6.06 20.62
N ALA A 14 21.97 4.82 20.98
CA ALA A 14 21.64 3.80 19.99
C ALA A 14 20.30 4.16 19.34
N LEU A 15 20.35 4.61 18.08
CA LEU A 15 19.17 4.76 17.25
C LEU A 15 18.60 3.36 17.00
N TYR A 16 17.47 3.04 17.64
CA TYR A 16 16.65 1.88 17.28
C TYR A 16 16.01 2.18 15.93
N ALA A 17 16.59 1.66 14.85
CA ALA A 17 15.88 1.56 13.59
C ALA A 17 14.97 0.31 13.68
N PRO A 18 13.64 0.42 13.54
CA PRO A 18 12.84 -0.76 13.35
C PRO A 18 13.37 -1.50 12.11
N ALA A 19 13.55 -2.81 12.23
CA ALA A 19 13.82 -3.61 11.05
C ALA A 19 12.58 -3.51 10.15
N ALA A 20 12.76 -3.04 8.92
CA ALA A 20 11.72 -3.10 7.91
C ALA A 20 11.29 -4.57 7.77
N SER A 21 10.03 -4.86 8.06
CA SER A 21 9.42 -6.16 7.79
C SER A 21 8.75 -6.08 6.42
N ALA A 22 8.70 -7.18 5.69
CA ALA A 22 7.87 -7.26 4.50
C ALA A 22 6.66 -8.12 4.86
N ASP A 23 5.48 -7.51 4.91
CA ASP A 23 4.23 -8.22 5.16
C ASP A 23 3.54 -8.61 3.86
N THR A 24 2.67 -9.62 3.94
CA THR A 24 1.91 -10.11 2.78
C THR A 24 0.40 -10.01 3.05
N PHE A 25 -0.28 -9.18 2.27
CA PHE A 25 -1.73 -8.97 2.33
C PHE A 25 -2.43 -9.77 1.24
N THR A 26 -3.25 -10.74 1.63
CA THR A 26 -4.04 -11.54 0.68
C THR A 26 -5.41 -10.93 0.48
N VAL A 27 -5.66 -10.35 -0.70
CA VAL A 27 -6.97 -9.85 -1.09
C VAL A 27 -7.88 -11.03 -1.39
N ASN A 28 -8.99 -11.13 -0.67
CA ASN A 28 -9.96 -12.23 -0.80
C ASN A 28 -11.40 -11.75 -0.96
N ASP A 29 -11.62 -10.43 -1.01
CA ASP A 29 -12.92 -9.82 -1.21
C ASP A 29 -12.89 -8.76 -2.34
N ALA A 30 -13.83 -8.87 -3.28
CA ALA A 30 -13.92 -7.98 -4.45
C ALA A 30 -14.68 -6.67 -4.17
N ALA A 31 -15.24 -6.50 -2.97
CA ALA A 31 -15.89 -5.28 -2.55
C ALA A 31 -14.91 -4.09 -2.51
N ASP A 32 -15.46 -2.89 -2.64
CA ASP A 32 -14.73 -1.65 -2.43
C ASP A 32 -15.06 -1.08 -1.04
N LEU A 33 -14.27 -1.50 -0.06
CA LEU A 33 -14.39 -1.06 1.33
C LEU A 33 -13.00 -0.63 1.83
N PRO A 34 -12.92 0.46 2.61
CA PRO A 34 -11.67 0.90 3.20
C PRO A 34 -11.23 -0.05 4.33
N LEU A 35 -9.97 0.09 4.73
CA LEU A 35 -9.42 -0.51 5.93
C LEU A 35 -10.27 -0.15 7.15
N HIS A 36 -10.60 -1.14 7.96
CA HIS A 36 -11.41 -0.93 9.14
C HIS A 36 -10.64 -0.10 10.18
N SER A 37 -11.30 0.87 10.80
CA SER A 37 -10.65 1.79 11.75
C SER A 37 -10.11 1.13 13.02
N SER A 38 -10.47 -0.13 13.26
CA SER A 38 -9.93 -0.91 14.39
C SER A 38 -8.88 -1.93 13.97
N ALA A 39 -8.52 -2.03 12.69
CA ALA A 39 -7.42 -2.87 12.22
C ALA A 39 -6.12 -2.45 12.94
N ASP A 40 -5.32 -3.44 13.33
CA ASP A 40 -3.99 -3.17 13.85
C ASP A 40 -3.07 -2.67 12.72
N GLU A 41 -1.91 -2.11 13.10
CA GLU A 41 -0.85 -1.78 12.14
C GLU A 41 -0.44 -3.05 11.37
N CYS A 42 -0.27 -2.94 10.05
CA CYS A 42 0.00 -4.08 9.17
C CYS A 42 -1.08 -5.19 9.17
N GLU A 43 -2.35 -4.87 9.42
CA GLU A 43 -3.45 -5.85 9.33
C GLU A 43 -4.44 -5.47 8.21
N CYS A 44 -4.66 -6.34 7.23
CA CYS A 44 -5.72 -6.11 6.23
C CYS A 44 -7.07 -6.70 6.68
N ARG A 45 -7.98 -5.85 7.16
CA ARG A 45 -9.39 -6.22 7.35
C ARG A 45 -10.38 -5.07 7.16
N VAL A 46 -11.57 -5.39 6.66
CA VAL A 46 -12.65 -4.40 6.42
C VAL A 46 -13.77 -4.44 7.46
N ASP A 47 -13.71 -5.36 8.42
CA ASP A 47 -14.66 -5.45 9.53
C ASP A 47 -13.99 -6.01 10.79
N SER A 48 -14.74 -6.09 11.89
CA SER A 48 -14.26 -6.63 13.17
C SER A 48 -14.09 -8.16 13.19
N ARG A 49 -14.49 -8.87 12.13
CA ARG A 49 -14.39 -10.33 12.04
C ARG A 49 -13.04 -10.76 11.48
N GLY A 50 -12.34 -9.89 10.75
CA GLY A 50 -10.95 -10.08 10.32
C GLY A 50 -10.75 -11.04 9.14
N TYR A 51 -11.82 -11.54 8.51
CA TYR A 51 -11.69 -12.51 7.42
C TYR A 51 -11.66 -11.89 6.02
N ARG A 52 -12.03 -10.62 5.89
CA ARG A 52 -12.25 -9.96 4.60
C ARG A 52 -11.20 -8.89 4.39
N CYS A 53 -10.44 -9.03 3.32
CA CYS A 53 -9.43 -8.09 2.86
C CYS A 53 -9.76 -7.70 1.42
N THR A 54 -10.14 -6.44 1.22
CA THR A 54 -10.39 -5.86 -0.10
C THR A 54 -9.09 -5.33 -0.71
N LEU A 55 -9.08 -5.08 -2.01
CA LEU A 55 -7.92 -4.47 -2.67
C LEU A 55 -7.57 -3.10 -2.05
N ARG A 56 -8.58 -2.27 -1.75
CA ARG A 56 -8.39 -0.98 -1.07
C ARG A 56 -7.80 -1.16 0.32
N ALA A 57 -8.37 -2.03 1.15
CA ALA A 57 -7.87 -2.27 2.48
C ALA A 57 -6.44 -2.85 2.48
N ALA A 58 -6.10 -3.70 1.51
CA ALA A 58 -4.74 -4.26 1.39
C ALA A 58 -3.71 -3.19 1.08
N ILE A 59 -4.02 -2.28 0.16
CA ILE A 59 -3.13 -1.16 -0.17
C ILE A 59 -3.04 -0.18 1.00
N GLN A 60 -4.15 0.11 1.68
CA GLN A 60 -4.13 0.96 2.88
C GLN A 60 -3.35 0.35 4.04
N ALA A 61 -3.43 -0.98 4.22
CA ALA A 61 -2.63 -1.70 5.21
C ALA A 61 -1.14 -1.68 4.85
N ALA A 62 -0.80 -1.89 3.58
CA ALA A 62 0.56 -1.77 3.08
C ALA A 62 1.12 -0.36 3.30
N ASN A 63 0.35 0.69 2.99
CA ASN A 63 0.72 2.09 3.22
C ASN A 63 0.83 2.54 4.70
N ALA A 64 0.49 1.64 5.62
CA ALA A 64 0.61 1.85 7.06
C ALA A 64 1.66 0.92 7.66
N CYS A 65 2.31 0.08 6.86
CA CYS A 65 3.17 -0.99 7.33
C CYS A 65 4.61 -0.75 6.87
N PRO A 66 5.56 -0.52 7.77
CA PRO A 66 6.92 -0.15 7.36
C PRO A 66 7.64 -1.28 6.61
N GLY A 67 7.89 -1.09 5.32
CA GLY A 67 8.78 -1.96 4.57
C GLY A 67 8.44 -2.06 3.08
N HIS A 68 8.86 -3.16 2.46
CA HIS A 68 8.47 -3.48 1.09
C HIS A 68 7.47 -4.63 1.15
N ASP A 69 6.20 -4.29 1.16
CA ASP A 69 5.12 -5.25 1.32
C ASP A 69 4.69 -5.91 0.02
N VAL A 70 3.94 -7.00 0.17
CA VAL A 70 3.37 -7.76 -0.93
C VAL A 70 1.85 -7.79 -0.83
N VAL A 71 1.16 -7.37 -1.89
CA VAL A 71 -0.28 -7.54 -2.04
C VAL A 71 -0.55 -8.66 -3.03
N GLU A 72 -1.10 -9.77 -2.54
CA GLU A 72 -1.46 -10.96 -3.33
C GLU A 72 -2.96 -10.94 -3.63
N VAL A 73 -3.34 -10.80 -4.90
CA VAL A 73 -4.75 -10.71 -5.30
C VAL A 73 -5.30 -12.09 -5.61
N SER A 74 -6.27 -12.59 -4.83
CA SER A 74 -6.92 -13.87 -5.12
C SER A 74 -7.77 -13.79 -6.41
N PRO A 75 -7.97 -14.91 -7.13
CA PRO A 75 -8.78 -14.95 -8.35
C PRO A 75 -10.28 -14.90 -8.06
N ILE A 76 -10.78 -13.75 -7.61
CA ILE A 76 -12.16 -13.54 -7.13
C ILE A 76 -13.02 -12.73 -8.10
N GLY A 77 -12.44 -12.18 -9.17
CA GLY A 77 -13.17 -11.52 -10.26
C GLY A 77 -12.72 -10.09 -10.56
N THR A 78 -13.69 -9.21 -10.83
CA THR A 78 -13.43 -7.80 -11.14
C THR A 78 -13.67 -6.95 -9.90
N PHE A 79 -12.69 -6.12 -9.55
CA PHE A 79 -12.77 -5.11 -8.51
C PHE A 79 -13.38 -3.84 -9.10
N TYR A 80 -14.56 -3.47 -8.62
CA TYR A 80 -15.22 -2.22 -9.00
C TYR A 80 -15.02 -1.21 -7.89
N LEU A 81 -14.22 -0.16 -8.14
CA LEU A 81 -14.09 0.95 -7.20
C LEU A 81 -15.34 1.81 -7.33
N THR A 82 -16.17 1.81 -6.29
CA THR A 82 -17.51 2.42 -6.24
C THR A 82 -17.61 3.59 -5.27
N LEU A 83 -16.64 3.73 -4.34
CA LEU A 83 -16.58 4.86 -3.42
C LEU A 83 -16.18 6.12 -4.19
N ALA A 84 -17.05 7.12 -4.23
CA ALA A 84 -16.74 8.40 -4.87
C ALA A 84 -15.91 9.27 -3.91
N GLY A 85 -14.78 9.79 -4.40
CA GLY A 85 -13.84 10.58 -3.59
C GLY A 85 -13.03 11.52 -4.46
N ALA A 86 -13.65 12.60 -4.95
CA ALA A 86 -12.92 13.59 -5.74
C ALA A 86 -12.00 14.42 -4.84
N GLY A 87 -10.69 14.42 -5.13
CA GLY A 87 -9.69 15.18 -4.36
C GLY A 87 -9.40 14.58 -2.98
N GLU A 88 -9.48 13.25 -2.87
CA GLU A 88 -9.07 12.49 -1.69
C GLU A 88 -7.70 11.85 -1.99
N ASP A 89 -6.76 11.94 -1.05
CA ASP A 89 -5.34 11.56 -1.27
C ASP A 89 -4.86 10.47 -0.30
N ASP A 90 -5.72 9.97 0.60
CA ASP A 90 -5.41 8.92 1.59
C ASP A 90 -5.96 7.54 1.16
N GLY A 91 -6.51 7.42 -0.05
CA GLY A 91 -7.07 6.19 -0.62
C GLY A 91 -8.31 5.65 0.10
N ALA A 92 -9.03 6.47 0.87
CA ALA A 92 -10.30 6.09 1.50
C ALA A 92 -11.47 5.99 0.50
N ALA A 93 -11.40 6.69 -0.63
CA ALA A 93 -12.37 6.66 -1.72
C ALA A 93 -11.68 6.93 -3.07
N GLY A 94 -12.42 6.94 -4.18
CA GLY A 94 -11.84 7.26 -5.49
C GLY A 94 -10.87 6.19 -6.01
N ASP A 95 -9.72 6.63 -6.51
CA ASP A 95 -8.59 5.77 -6.86
C ASP A 95 -7.95 5.12 -5.62
N LEU A 96 -6.92 4.32 -5.86
CA LEU A 96 -6.16 3.64 -4.82
C LEU A 96 -4.77 4.27 -4.75
N ASP A 97 -4.47 4.94 -3.65
CA ASP A 97 -3.17 5.57 -3.43
C ASP A 97 -2.14 4.57 -2.93
N ILE A 98 -0.96 4.55 -3.54
CA ILE A 98 0.22 3.82 -3.09
C ILE A 98 1.23 4.84 -2.59
N ARG A 99 1.58 4.78 -1.30
CA ARG A 99 2.41 5.76 -0.60
C ARG A 99 3.76 5.23 -0.12
N GLU A 100 3.97 3.91 -0.19
CA GLU A 100 5.25 3.28 0.12
C GLU A 100 5.62 2.14 -0.83
N SER A 101 6.76 1.49 -0.56
CA SER A 101 7.26 0.39 -1.38
C SER A 101 6.32 -0.81 -1.33
N VAL A 102 5.86 -1.27 -2.49
CA VAL A 102 4.93 -2.40 -2.56
C VAL A 102 5.07 -3.20 -3.84
N THR A 103 4.93 -4.51 -3.72
CA THR A 103 4.74 -5.43 -4.84
C THR A 103 3.29 -5.91 -4.88
N ILE A 104 2.59 -5.69 -5.99
CA ILE A 104 1.21 -6.13 -6.22
C ILE A 104 1.20 -7.25 -7.27
N HIS A 105 0.76 -8.43 -6.84
CA HIS A 105 0.48 -9.59 -7.69
C HIS A 105 -1.00 -9.65 -8.01
N GLY A 106 -1.39 -9.06 -9.15
CA GLY A 106 -2.79 -8.93 -9.56
C GLY A 106 -3.44 -10.21 -10.08
N ASN A 107 -2.69 -11.31 -10.30
CA ASN A 107 -3.20 -12.62 -10.75
C ASN A 107 -4.23 -12.58 -11.90
N GLY A 108 -4.04 -11.69 -12.86
CA GLY A 108 -4.92 -11.53 -14.02
C GLY A 108 -6.28 -10.91 -13.72
N GLN A 109 -6.48 -10.39 -12.50
CA GLN A 109 -7.74 -9.77 -12.10
C GLN A 109 -7.91 -8.38 -12.73
N TRP A 110 -9.16 -7.98 -12.88
CA TRP A 110 -9.52 -6.69 -13.46
C TRP A 110 -9.87 -5.69 -12.36
N VAL A 111 -9.39 -4.46 -12.49
CA VAL A 111 -9.87 -3.34 -11.69
C VAL A 111 -10.56 -2.33 -12.59
N ARG A 112 -11.63 -1.73 -12.08
CA ARG A 112 -12.40 -0.71 -12.78
C ARG A 112 -12.76 0.41 -11.81
N ALA A 113 -12.32 1.62 -12.10
CA ALA A 113 -12.82 2.82 -11.43
C ALA A 113 -14.23 3.17 -11.93
N ALA A 114 -15.10 3.61 -11.02
CA ALA A 114 -16.39 4.21 -11.39
C ALA A 114 -16.24 5.59 -12.04
N GLN A 115 -15.11 6.28 -11.86
CA GLN A 115 -14.81 7.60 -12.41
C GLN A 115 -13.75 7.54 -13.52
N THR A 116 -13.71 8.56 -14.39
CA THR A 116 -12.86 8.65 -15.61
C THR A 116 -11.43 9.12 -15.36
N ASP A 117 -10.91 9.08 -14.14
CA ASP A 117 -9.56 9.60 -13.85
C ASP A 117 -8.48 8.52 -13.85
N ARG A 118 -8.28 7.84 -12.72
CA ARG A 118 -7.22 6.85 -12.50
C ARG A 118 -7.77 5.67 -11.70
N VAL A 119 -7.08 4.54 -11.74
CA VAL A 119 -7.35 3.42 -10.81
C VAL A 119 -6.33 3.39 -9.69
N LEU A 120 -5.07 3.71 -9.97
CA LEU A 120 -4.03 3.83 -8.97
C LEU A 120 -3.40 5.22 -9.05
N ASP A 121 -3.18 5.85 -7.92
CA ASP A 121 -2.24 6.96 -7.77
C ASP A 121 -0.99 6.48 -7.05
N ILE A 122 0.19 6.90 -7.52
CA ILE A 122 1.47 6.43 -6.99
C ILE A 122 2.23 7.65 -6.47
N GLN A 123 2.23 7.78 -5.15
CA GLN A 123 2.77 8.90 -4.38
C GLN A 123 3.90 8.45 -3.44
N VAL A 124 4.79 7.59 -3.94
CA VAL A 124 5.94 7.06 -3.18
C VAL A 124 7.11 8.05 -3.12
N ALA A 125 7.93 7.96 -2.06
CA ALA A 125 9.13 8.76 -1.87
C ALA A 125 10.27 8.34 -2.83
N ALA A 126 11.30 9.19 -2.95
CA ALA A 126 12.47 8.87 -3.75
C ALA A 126 13.24 7.69 -3.13
N GLY A 127 13.43 6.62 -3.91
CA GLY A 127 14.10 5.39 -3.47
C GLY A 127 13.15 4.25 -3.07
N GLU A 128 11.84 4.49 -3.12
CA GLU A 128 10.82 3.45 -2.97
C GLU A 128 10.46 2.82 -4.31
N ASP A 129 10.13 1.54 -4.27
CA ASP A 129 9.84 0.72 -5.46
C ASP A 129 8.39 0.24 -5.46
N VAL A 130 7.70 0.45 -6.58
CA VAL A 130 6.36 -0.09 -6.83
C VAL A 130 6.40 -1.09 -7.98
N ASN A 131 6.21 -2.36 -7.66
CA ASN A 131 6.09 -3.42 -8.65
C ASN A 131 4.63 -3.84 -8.79
N ILE A 132 4.07 -3.74 -9.99
CA ILE A 132 2.71 -4.22 -10.26
C ILE A 132 2.81 -5.24 -11.38
N SER A 133 2.28 -6.43 -11.14
CA SER A 133 2.28 -7.53 -12.09
C SER A 133 0.87 -8.08 -12.24
N ALA A 134 0.48 -8.42 -13.47
CA ALA A 134 -0.77 -9.10 -13.79
C ALA A 134 -2.08 -8.45 -13.24
N LEU A 135 -2.08 -7.18 -12.85
CA LEU A 135 -3.29 -6.41 -12.55
C LEU A 135 -3.74 -5.70 -13.84
N ALA A 136 -4.93 -6.05 -14.34
CA ALA A 136 -5.44 -5.53 -15.59
C ALA A 136 -6.48 -4.43 -15.33
N CYS A 137 -6.55 -3.45 -16.24
CA CYS A 137 -7.55 -2.40 -16.14
C CYS A 137 -8.36 -2.28 -17.42
N ARG A 138 -9.69 -2.21 -17.28
CA ARG A 138 -10.59 -2.28 -18.43
C ARG A 138 -10.84 -0.90 -19.04
N TRP A 139 -9.86 -0.38 -19.79
CA TRP A 139 -9.97 0.60 -20.92
C TRP A 139 -8.57 1.00 -21.44
N ALA A 140 -7.52 0.84 -20.63
CA ALA A 140 -6.12 0.90 -21.06
C ALA A 140 -5.54 -0.50 -21.30
N MET A 141 -5.22 -0.82 -22.54
CA MET A 141 -4.50 -2.05 -22.90
C MET A 141 -3.01 -1.92 -22.56
N ARG A 142 -2.67 -1.75 -21.28
CA ARG A 142 -1.30 -1.83 -20.79
C ARG A 142 -1.26 -2.76 -19.58
N ARG A 143 -0.54 -3.87 -19.74
CA ARG A 143 -0.11 -4.69 -18.61
C ARG A 143 0.94 -3.85 -17.89
N THR A 144 0.59 -3.28 -16.74
CA THR A 144 1.53 -2.44 -15.98
C THR A 144 2.74 -3.30 -15.62
N THR A 145 3.93 -2.72 -15.81
CA THR A 145 5.24 -3.30 -15.50
C THR A 145 6.02 -2.17 -14.85
N THR A 146 6.44 -2.39 -13.61
CA THR A 146 7.32 -1.56 -12.75
C THR A 146 7.20 -0.05 -12.95
N VAL A 147 6.50 0.63 -12.03
CA VAL A 147 6.43 2.09 -12.03
C VAL A 147 7.46 2.61 -11.03
N GLY A 148 8.67 2.93 -11.51
CA GLY A 148 9.66 3.65 -10.71
C GLY A 148 9.37 5.15 -10.72
N GLY A 149 9.25 5.74 -9.52
CA GLY A 149 9.21 7.19 -9.28
C GLY A 149 7.83 7.77 -8.92
N SER A 150 7.87 8.79 -8.06
CA SER A 150 6.72 9.57 -7.56
C SER A 150 5.90 10.24 -8.68
N GLY A 151 4.57 10.27 -8.54
CA GLY A 151 3.64 11.07 -9.35
C GLY A 151 3.13 10.41 -10.64
N ARG A 152 3.14 9.08 -10.72
CA ARG A 152 2.73 8.32 -11.92
C ARG A 152 1.44 7.54 -11.68
N GLY A 153 0.31 8.19 -11.92
CA GLY A 153 -0.99 7.53 -11.89
C GLY A 153 -1.19 6.49 -13.00
N VAL A 154 -1.75 5.32 -12.65
CA VAL A 154 -2.19 4.31 -13.62
C VAL A 154 -3.60 4.67 -14.10
N ARG A 155 -3.68 5.12 -15.36
CA ARG A 155 -4.95 5.44 -16.03
C ARG A 155 -5.49 4.25 -16.79
N CYS A 156 -6.81 4.13 -16.73
CA CYS A 156 -7.64 3.26 -17.55
C CYS A 156 -8.63 4.18 -18.25
#